data_AF-A0A5A9YPP3-F1
#
_entry.id   AF-A0A5A9YPP3-F1
#
_cell.length_a   1.000
_cell.length_b   1.000
_cell.length_c   1.000
_cell.angle_alpha   90.00
_cell.angle_beta   90.00
_cell.angle_gamma   90.00
#
_symmetry.space_group_name_H-M   'P 1'
#
loop_
_entity.id
_entity.type
_entity.pdbx_description
1 polymer ?
#
loop_
_entity_poly.entity_id
_entity_poly.type
_entity_poly.pdbx_seq_one_letter_code
_entity_poly.pdbx_strand_id
1 'polypeptide(L)'
;LVEAKLLSKPMRVTYMPGGVGAVAYNAVVAQRPADAGTITAFSSGSLLNLAQGKFGRFDENAVKWLAAIGTSYGAIAVRTDSPYKNLDDLVKALKADPSKVVIGSGGTVGSQDWMQ
;
A
#
# COMPACT_ATOMS: atom_id res chain seq x y z
N LEU A 1 -4.14 21.03 -11.18
CA LEU A 1 -3.05 20.92 -12.19
C LEU A 1 -3.27 21.82 -13.40
N VAL A 2 -4.43 21.74 -14.06
CA VAL A 2 -4.77 22.66 -15.17
C VAL A 2 -4.91 24.12 -14.69
N GLU A 3 -5.59 24.34 -13.56
CA GLU A 3 -5.71 25.67 -12.94
C GLU A 3 -4.34 26.26 -12.55
N ALA A 4 -3.46 25.42 -11.99
CA ALA A 4 -2.07 25.77 -11.69
C ALA A 4 -1.17 25.89 -12.96
N LYS A 5 -1.74 25.75 -14.16
CA LYS A 5 -1.04 25.81 -15.47
C LYS A 5 0.13 24.83 -15.62
N LEU A 6 0.12 23.73 -14.86
CA LEU A 6 1.13 22.67 -14.94
C LEU A 6 0.83 21.64 -16.04
N LEU A 7 -0.44 21.55 -16.46
CA LEU A 7 -0.87 20.68 -17.56
C LEU A 7 -1.81 21.44 -18.50
N SER A 8 -1.68 21.19 -19.80
CA SER A 8 -2.56 21.74 -20.84
C SER A 8 -3.90 20.99 -20.96
N LYS A 9 -3.99 19.79 -20.38
CA LYS A 9 -5.20 18.94 -20.36
C LYS A 9 -5.35 18.28 -18.98
N PRO A 10 -6.58 17.94 -18.55
CA PRO A 10 -6.78 17.20 -17.30
C PRO A 10 -6.05 15.85 -17.30
N MET A 11 -5.48 15.48 -16.16
CA MET A 11 -4.91 14.15 -15.96
C MET A 11 -6.04 13.14 -15.78
N ARG A 12 -6.06 12.08 -16.60
CA ARG A 12 -7.03 10.99 -16.44
C ARG A 12 -6.56 10.02 -15.35
N VAL A 13 -7.46 9.72 -14.41
CA VAL A 13 -7.24 8.70 -13.37
C VAL A 13 -7.96 7.42 -13.77
N THR A 14 -7.30 6.27 -13.60
CA THR A 14 -7.88 4.95 -13.88
C THR A 14 -7.44 4.00 -12.77
N TYR A 15 -8.41 3.27 -12.20
CA TYR A 15 -8.17 2.29 -11.15
C TYR A 15 -7.94 0.90 -11.76
N MET A 16 -6.89 0.23 -11.30
CA MET A 16 -6.54 -1.13 -11.72
C MET A 16 -6.17 -1.96 -10.49
N PRO A 17 -7.15 -2.32 -9.64
CA PRO A 17 -6.90 -3.04 -8.40
C PRO A 17 -6.47 -4.49 -8.66
N GLY A 18 -5.74 -5.07 -7.70
CA GLY A 18 -5.38 -6.49 -7.68
C GLY A 18 -3.94 -6.72 -7.23
N GLY A 19 -3.75 -7.72 -6.36
CA GLY A 19 -2.43 -8.16 -5.87
C GLY A 19 -1.62 -7.07 -5.18
N VAL A 20 -2.27 -6.15 -4.44
CA VAL A 20 -1.61 -5.00 -3.78
C VAL A 20 -0.78 -4.15 -4.77
N GLY A 21 -1.27 -4.01 -6.00
CA GLY A 21 -0.62 -3.23 -7.07
C GLY A 21 0.07 -4.06 -8.14
N ALA A 22 0.17 -5.39 -7.98
CA ALA A 22 0.81 -6.27 -8.96
C ALA A 22 0.18 -6.19 -10.35
N VAL A 23 -1.15 -6.04 -10.44
CA VAL A 23 -1.86 -5.95 -11.73
C VAL A 23 -1.47 -4.69 -12.49
N ALA A 24 -1.56 -3.53 -11.85
CA ALA A 24 -1.19 -2.25 -12.46
C ALA A 24 0.28 -2.21 -12.86
N TYR A 25 1.16 -2.66 -11.97
CA TYR A 25 2.60 -2.73 -12.22
C TYR A 25 2.93 -3.60 -13.43
N ASN A 26 2.43 -4.85 -13.46
CA ASN A 26 2.71 -5.77 -14.58
C ASN A 26 2.11 -5.27 -15.90
N ALA A 27 0.89 -4.73 -15.88
CA ALA A 27 0.25 -4.23 -17.09
C ALA A 27 1.05 -3.07 -17.71
N VAL A 28 1.49 -2.10 -16.90
CA VAL A 28 2.25 -0.95 -17.39
C VAL A 28 3.65 -1.34 -17.85
N VAL A 29 4.39 -2.11 -17.05
CA VAL A 29 5.75 -2.54 -17.40
C VAL A 29 5.76 -3.42 -18.66
N ALA A 30 4.80 -4.33 -18.79
CA ALA A 30 4.77 -5.25 -19.94
C ALA A 30 4.26 -4.60 -21.23
N GLN A 31 3.26 -3.73 -21.16
CA GLN A 31 2.52 -3.28 -22.36
C GLN A 31 2.76 -1.81 -22.70
N ARG A 32 3.21 -0.99 -21.74
CA ARG A 32 3.34 0.47 -21.90
C ARG A 32 4.71 1.01 -21.44
N PRO A 33 5.85 0.32 -21.63
CA PRO A 33 7.14 0.77 -21.10
C PRO A 33 7.63 2.09 -21.71
N ALA A 34 7.17 2.45 -22.90
CA ALA A 34 7.56 3.69 -23.61
C ALA A 34 6.53 4.83 -23.44
N ASP A 35 5.47 4.63 -22.66
CA ASP A 35 4.39 5.63 -22.50
C ASP A 35 4.76 6.69 -21.46
N ALA A 36 5.50 7.71 -21.90
CA ALA A 36 5.99 8.80 -21.05
C ALA A 36 4.87 9.65 -20.40
N GLY A 37 3.62 9.53 -20.85
CA GLY A 37 2.47 10.23 -20.29
C GLY A 37 1.75 9.49 -19.17
N THR A 38 2.21 8.28 -18.81
CA THR A 38 1.57 7.41 -17.83
C THR A 38 2.42 7.32 -16.56
N ILE A 39 1.78 7.54 -15.40
CA ILE A 39 2.38 7.38 -14.09
C ILE A 39 1.58 6.34 -13.32
N THR A 40 2.26 5.41 -12.67
CA THR A 40 1.66 4.41 -11.77
C THR A 40 1.92 4.83 -10.33
N ALA A 41 0.86 5.04 -9.56
CA ALA A 41 0.98 5.27 -8.12
C ALA A 41 1.22 3.94 -7.39
N PHE A 42 2.08 3.97 -6.37
CA PHE A 42 2.41 2.83 -5.52
C PHE A 42 2.33 3.23 -4.05
N SER A 43 2.11 2.25 -3.17
CA SER A 43 2.19 2.41 -1.71
C SER A 43 3.36 1.61 -1.14
N SER A 44 3.67 1.82 0.14
CA SER A 44 4.64 0.99 0.86
C SER A 44 4.29 -0.51 0.79
N GLY A 45 2.98 -0.85 0.80
CA GLY A 45 2.53 -2.24 0.67
C GLY A 45 2.85 -2.84 -0.69
N SER A 46 2.77 -2.07 -1.78
CA SER A 46 3.22 -2.49 -3.10
C SER A 46 4.72 -2.70 -3.14
N LEU A 47 5.50 -1.81 -2.54
CA LEU A 47 6.97 -1.92 -2.46
C LEU A 47 7.40 -3.16 -1.67
N LEU A 48 6.74 -3.46 -0.54
CA LEU A 48 7.04 -4.66 0.22
C LEU A 48 6.76 -5.92 -0.59
N ASN A 49 5.61 -5.99 -1.27
CA ASN A 49 5.28 -7.13 -2.12
C ASN A 49 6.28 -7.30 -3.29
N LEU A 50 6.70 -6.19 -3.91
CA LEU A 50 7.73 -6.20 -4.95
C LEU A 50 9.06 -6.75 -4.40
N ALA A 51 9.53 -6.24 -3.26
CA ALA A 51 10.75 -6.70 -2.59
C ALA A 51 10.69 -8.17 -2.15
N GLN A 52 9.48 -8.69 -1.87
CA GLN A 52 9.24 -10.10 -1.58
C GLN A 52 9.10 -10.98 -2.84
N GLY A 53 9.31 -10.43 -4.05
CA GLY A 53 9.19 -11.16 -5.31
C GLY A 53 7.75 -11.53 -5.70
N LYS A 54 6.74 -10.95 -5.04
CA LYS A 54 5.32 -11.30 -5.26
C LYS A 54 4.72 -10.69 -6.53
N PHE A 55 5.47 -9.84 -7.23
CA PHE A 55 5.02 -9.20 -8.48
C PHE A 55 5.39 -10.02 -9.73
N GLY A 56 6.05 -11.17 -9.56
CA GLY A 56 6.35 -12.10 -10.64
C GLY A 56 7.70 -11.80 -11.30
N ARG A 57 7.72 -11.73 -12.64
CA ARG A 57 8.98 -11.68 -13.40
C ARG A 57 9.74 -10.36 -13.37
N PHE A 58 9.08 -9.27 -12.98
CA PHE A 58 9.64 -7.92 -13.01
C PHE A 58 9.93 -7.43 -11.59
N ASP A 59 10.99 -6.65 -11.44
CA ASP A 59 11.54 -6.21 -10.16
C ASP A 59 11.65 -4.66 -10.07
N GLU A 60 12.31 -4.13 -9.05
CA GLU A 60 12.48 -2.69 -8.85
C GLU A 60 13.25 -1.97 -9.97
N ASN A 61 13.94 -2.71 -10.84
CA ASN A 61 14.72 -2.18 -11.95
C ASN A 61 13.89 -2.03 -13.23
N ALA A 62 12.68 -2.61 -13.28
CA ALA A 62 11.80 -2.55 -14.44
C ALA A 62 11.03 -1.22 -14.57
N VAL A 63 11.22 -0.27 -13.65
CA VAL A 63 10.52 1.02 -13.61
C VAL A 63 11.48 2.18 -13.36
N LYS A 64 11.05 3.38 -13.73
CA LYS A 64 11.72 4.63 -13.35
C LYS A 64 11.04 5.24 -12.13
N TRP A 65 11.73 5.25 -11.00
CA TRP A 65 11.26 5.90 -9.78
C TRP A 65 11.23 7.42 -9.95
N LEU A 66 10.08 8.05 -9.67
CA LEU A 66 9.87 9.48 -9.91
C LEU A 66 9.95 10.31 -8.63
N ALA A 67 9.05 10.05 -7.68
CA ALA A 67 8.98 10.81 -6.43
C ALA A 67 8.18 10.05 -5.35
N ALA A 68 8.49 10.32 -4.09
CA ALA A 68 7.60 10.05 -2.96
C ALA A 68 6.71 11.29 -2.73
N ILE A 69 5.40 11.10 -2.70
CA ILE A 69 4.42 12.21 -2.66
C ILE A 69 3.78 12.43 -1.29
N GLY A 70 3.96 11.49 -0.35
CA GLY A 70 3.38 11.61 0.97
C GLY A 70 3.68 10.43 1.86
N THR A 71 3.42 10.63 3.15
CA THR A 71 3.56 9.62 4.21
C THR A 71 2.20 9.40 4.83
N SER A 72 1.86 8.14 5.10
CA SER A 72 0.71 7.77 5.92
C SER A 72 1.21 7.13 7.22
N TYR A 73 0.65 7.56 8.34
CA TYR A 73 0.96 7.01 9.66
C TYR A 73 -0.12 6.00 10.04
N GLY A 74 0.28 4.84 10.55
CA GLY A 74 -0.64 3.88 11.11
C GLY A 74 -1.29 4.41 12.39
N ALA A 75 -2.51 3.97 12.66
CA ALA A 75 -3.22 4.24 13.89
C ALA A 75 -3.77 2.94 14.47
N ILE A 76 -3.67 2.78 15.78
CA ILE A 76 -4.37 1.72 16.51
C ILE A 76 -5.70 2.31 16.97
N ALA A 77 -6.79 1.78 16.43
CA ALA A 77 -8.14 2.15 16.82
C ALA A 77 -8.82 0.98 17.51
N VAL A 78 -9.63 1.29 18.51
CA VAL A 78 -10.45 0.31 19.23
C VAL A 78 -11.90 0.77 19.24
N ARG A 79 -12.83 -0.15 19.53
CA ARG A 79 -14.23 0.21 19.77
C ARG A 79 -14.33 1.15 20.98
N THR A 80 -15.35 1.99 21.00
CA THR A 80 -15.59 2.95 22.10
C THR A 80 -15.76 2.28 23.46
N ASP A 81 -16.27 1.04 23.49
CA ASP A 81 -16.44 0.21 24.70
C ASP A 81 -15.26 -0.75 24.96
N SER A 82 -14.14 -0.61 24.24
CA SER A 82 -12.96 -1.46 24.39
C SER A 82 -12.41 -1.45 25.83
N PRO A 83 -11.95 -2.59 26.36
CA PRO A 83 -11.24 -2.64 27.64
C PRO A 83 -9.86 -1.97 27.57
N TYR A 84 -9.28 -1.82 26.38
CA TYR A 84 -7.99 -1.15 26.18
C TYR A 84 -8.20 0.36 26.07
N LYS A 85 -7.78 1.11 27.09
CA LYS A 85 -7.96 2.57 27.15
C LYS A 85 -6.71 3.33 26.71
N ASN A 86 -5.57 2.66 26.72
CA ASN A 86 -4.29 3.19 26.26
C ASN A 86 -3.45 2.05 25.64
N LEU A 87 -2.28 2.42 25.10
CA LEU A 87 -1.37 1.46 24.47
C LEU A 87 -0.83 0.42 25.47
N ASP A 88 -0.58 0.80 26.72
CA ASP A 88 -0.05 -0.12 27.74
C ASP A 88 -1.04 -1.24 28.07
N ASP A 89 -2.34 -0.94 28.12
CA ASP A 89 -3.39 -1.94 28.34
C ASP A 89 -3.38 -2.99 27.23
N LEU A 90 -3.28 -2.54 25.97
CA LEU A 90 -3.19 -3.42 24.81
C LEU A 90 -1.92 -4.27 24.85
N VAL A 91 -0.77 -3.67 25.15
CA VAL A 91 0.51 -4.37 25.24
C VAL A 91 0.49 -5.42 26.36
N LYS A 92 -0.10 -5.10 27.52
CA LYS A 92 -0.27 -6.06 28.62
C LYS A 92 -1.15 -7.23 28.22
N ALA A 93 -2.27 -6.98 27.54
CA ALA A 93 -3.18 -8.02 27.08
C ALA A 93 -2.48 -8.97 26.08
N LEU A 94 -1.77 -8.41 25.10
CA LEU A 94 -0.99 -9.18 24.12
C LEU A 94 0.11 -10.02 24.78
N LYS A 95 0.79 -9.48 25.80
CA LYS A 95 1.81 -10.22 26.57
C LYS A 95 1.23 -11.35 27.41
N ALA A 96 0.04 -11.14 27.98
CA ALA A 96 -0.60 -12.13 28.82
C ALA A 96 -1.11 -13.32 27.99
N ASP A 97 -1.81 -13.04 26.90
CA ASP A 97 -2.30 -14.05 25.96
C ASP A 97 -2.65 -13.39 24.61
N PRO A 98 -1.77 -13.46 23.60
CA PRO A 98 -2.02 -12.81 22.31
C PRO A 98 -3.21 -13.45 21.56
N SER A 99 -3.57 -14.70 21.84
CA SER A 99 -4.70 -15.37 21.19
C SER A 99 -6.06 -14.77 21.55
N LYS A 100 -6.13 -13.99 22.64
CA LYS A 100 -7.35 -13.31 23.11
C LYS A 100 -7.53 -11.91 22.55
N VAL A 101 -6.53 -11.38 21.84
CA VAL A 101 -6.59 -10.05 21.24
C VAL A 101 -6.85 -10.20 19.75
N VAL A 102 -8.08 -9.94 19.32
CA VAL A 102 -8.44 -9.97 17.90
C VAL A 102 -8.00 -8.65 17.25
N ILE A 103 -7.12 -8.74 16.25
CA ILE A 103 -6.66 -7.60 15.46
C ILE A 103 -7.26 -7.66 14.05
N GLY A 104 -7.98 -6.61 13.67
CA GLY A 104 -8.46 -6.43 12.30
C GLY A 104 -7.37 -5.84 11.41
N SER A 105 -7.23 -6.39 10.20
CA SER A 105 -6.27 -5.93 9.18
C SER A 105 -6.93 -5.89 7.80
N GLY A 106 -6.46 -4.96 6.94
CA GLY A 106 -6.93 -4.81 5.55
C GLY A 106 -6.01 -5.42 4.48
N GLY A 107 -4.99 -6.18 4.86
CA GLY A 107 -3.97 -6.71 3.94
C GLY A 107 -4.29 -8.09 3.37
N THR A 108 -3.81 -8.37 2.15
CA THR A 108 -3.76 -9.77 1.64
C THR A 108 -2.72 -10.57 2.42
N VAL A 109 -2.88 -11.90 2.51
CA VAL A 109 -1.92 -12.79 3.20
C VAL A 109 -0.46 -12.47 2.79
N GLY A 110 0.39 -12.24 3.79
CA GLY A 110 1.81 -11.92 3.62
C GLY A 110 2.12 -10.48 3.20
N SER A 111 1.12 -9.60 3.01
CA SER A 111 1.35 -8.19 2.69
C SER A 111 1.69 -7.37 3.93
N GLN A 112 2.07 -6.10 3.73
CA GLN A 112 2.47 -5.20 4.82
C GLN A 112 1.43 -5.10 5.92
N ASP A 113 0.15 -5.04 5.54
CA ASP A 113 -0.91 -4.86 6.51
C ASP A 113 -1.34 -6.19 7.12
N TRP A 114 -0.92 -7.34 6.59
CA TRP A 114 -1.33 -8.65 7.07
C TRP A 114 -0.83 -8.89 8.49
N MET A 115 -1.78 -9.11 9.40
CA MET A 115 -1.50 -9.50 10.77
C MET A 115 -1.71 -11.00 10.90
N GLN A 116 -0.71 -11.69 11.48
CA GLN A 116 -0.77 -13.11 11.86
C GLN A 116 -1.03 -13.23 13.36
#